data_AF-A0A1D6G5N2-F1
#
_entry.id   AF-A0A1D6G5N2-F1
#
_cell.length_a   1.000
_cell.length_b   1.000
_cell.length_c   1.000
_cell.angle_alpha   90.00
_cell.angle_beta   90.00
_cell.angle_gamma   90.00
#
_symmetry.space_group_name_H-M   'P 1'
#
loop_
_entity.id
_entity.type
_entity.pdbx_description
1 polymer ?
#
loop_
_entity_poly.entity_id
_entity_poly.type
_entity_poly.pdbx_seq_one_letter_code
_entity_poly.pdbx_strand_id
1 'polypeptide(L)'
;MSHVCGVCLFQHFGGSTGYDHDDGGGRKALDSVFADIVGVEAAIVRPQFFSGTHAIACALFALLRPGHELLAVAGPPYDTLEEVIGIRGSANVGSLKDFGVTYREVPLVADGGLDWDALACSIRPETGCAFIQRSCGYSWRKSLSVADIHKAIGLIKARLLCFMQNPNCMVMVDNCYGEFVEISEPAMVGADLIAGSLIKNPGVTIAPCGGYVAGKEHLVEAAAARLSAPGLGVEFGSTPGHVMRALFQGLFLGPQMVGEAVKGGLLIAEVMSAKGYKVEPLPRVPRHDIVQVKSSLR
;
A
#
# COMPACT_ATOMS: atom_id res chain seq x y z
N MET A 1 3.67 15.27 22.48
CA MET A 1 3.66 16.67 21.99
C MET A 1 2.73 16.69 20.79
N SER A 2 1.60 17.38 20.88
CA SER A 2 0.69 17.53 19.75
C SER A 2 1.33 18.46 18.72
N HIS A 3 1.94 17.90 17.68
CA HIS A 3 2.29 18.66 16.50
C HIS A 3 0.97 19.11 15.85
N VAL A 4 0.60 20.37 16.05
CA VAL A 4 -0.46 20.98 15.24
C VAL A 4 0.12 21.07 13.83
N CYS A 5 -0.33 20.20 12.94
CA CYS A 5 -0.05 20.34 11.52
C CYS A 5 -0.65 21.67 11.05
N GLY A 6 0.18 22.71 10.95
CA GLY A 6 -0.22 24.05 10.55
C GLY A 6 -0.52 24.12 9.07
N VAL A 7 -1.59 23.48 8.60
CA VAL A 7 -2.00 23.56 7.19
C VAL A 7 -2.71 24.90 6.95
N CYS A 8 -2.06 25.81 6.22
CA CYS A 8 -2.61 27.12 5.89
C CYS A 8 -3.26 27.14 4.49
N LEU A 9 -4.47 27.69 4.42
CA LEU A 9 -5.30 27.75 3.21
C LEU A 9 -4.62 28.52 2.04
N PHE A 10 -3.87 29.59 2.34
CA PHE A 10 -3.28 30.46 1.33
C PHE A 10 -1.92 29.96 0.83
N GLN A 11 -1.16 29.24 1.67
CA GLN A 11 0.18 28.76 1.33
C GLN A 11 0.16 27.34 0.74
N HIS A 12 -0.57 26.41 1.37
CA HIS A 12 -0.49 25.00 0.98
C HIS A 12 -1.43 24.60 -0.15
N PHE A 13 -2.41 25.44 -0.53
CA PHE A 13 -3.34 25.16 -1.62
C PHE A 13 -3.08 25.99 -2.88
N GLY A 14 -2.05 26.85 -2.88
CA GLY A 14 -1.67 27.67 -4.04
C GLY A 14 -1.28 26.82 -5.25
N GLY A 15 -0.72 25.64 -4.99
CA GLY A 15 -0.20 24.75 -6.02
C GLY A 15 0.96 25.38 -6.77
N SER A 16 1.30 24.78 -7.90
CA SER A 16 2.52 25.13 -8.63
C SER A 16 2.41 24.78 -10.12
N THR A 17 3.37 25.30 -10.89
CA THR A 17 3.51 25.05 -12.33
C THR A 17 4.97 24.77 -12.69
N GLY A 18 5.21 24.23 -13.89
CA GLY A 18 6.57 23.97 -14.39
C GLY A 18 7.34 22.99 -13.50
N TYR A 19 8.57 23.36 -13.13
CA TYR A 19 9.44 22.53 -12.29
C TYR A 19 9.13 22.52 -10.80
N ASP A 20 8.15 23.32 -10.34
CA ASP A 20 7.72 23.38 -8.93
C ASP A 20 8.57 24.26 -8.00
N HIS A 21 9.37 25.20 -8.52
CA HIS A 21 10.25 26.04 -7.67
C HIS A 21 9.53 26.97 -6.66
N ASP A 22 8.20 27.03 -6.66
CA ASP A 22 7.41 27.98 -5.85
C ASP A 22 6.05 27.38 -5.42
N ASP A 23 6.03 26.15 -4.89
CA ASP A 23 4.81 25.43 -4.49
C ASP A 23 4.19 25.89 -3.15
N GLY A 24 4.76 26.94 -2.54
CA GLY A 24 4.34 27.44 -1.23
C GLY A 24 4.49 26.44 -0.08
N GLY A 25 5.20 25.33 -0.30
CA GLY A 25 5.38 24.23 0.65
C GLY A 25 4.21 23.22 0.68
N GLY A 26 3.23 23.34 -0.21
CA GLY A 26 2.01 22.52 -0.17
C GLY A 26 2.27 21.01 -0.30
N ARG A 27 3.17 20.60 -1.22
CA ARG A 27 3.49 19.18 -1.40
C ARG A 27 4.22 18.60 -0.20
N LYS A 28 5.23 19.33 0.28
CA LYS A 28 6.02 18.92 1.46
C LYS A 28 5.14 18.80 2.70
N ALA A 29 4.19 19.72 2.87
CA ALA A 29 3.21 19.64 3.94
C ALA A 29 2.31 18.40 3.80
N LEU A 30 1.83 18.07 2.60
CA LEU A 30 1.01 16.88 2.36
C LEU A 30 1.77 15.59 2.67
N ASP A 31 3.03 15.49 2.24
CA ASP A 31 3.92 14.37 2.55
C ASP A 31 4.13 14.22 4.06
N SER A 32 4.45 15.32 4.73
CA SER A 32 4.68 15.31 6.18
C SER A 32 3.42 14.92 6.96
N VAL A 33 2.25 15.43 6.57
CA VAL A 33 0.97 15.07 7.19
C VAL A 33 0.68 13.58 7.00
N PHE A 34 0.88 13.06 5.78
CA PHE A 34 0.62 11.66 5.51
C PHE A 34 1.60 10.74 6.25
N ALA A 35 2.89 11.11 6.29
CA ALA A 35 3.92 10.39 7.04
C ALA A 35 3.59 10.31 8.54
N ASP A 36 3.12 11.41 9.14
CA ASP A 36 2.69 11.46 10.54
C ASP A 36 1.46 10.56 10.79
N ILE A 37 0.45 10.63 9.90
CA ILE A 37 -0.77 9.79 9.98
C ILE A 37 -0.44 8.30 9.97
N VAL A 38 0.49 7.86 9.11
CA VAL A 38 0.84 6.43 8.97
C VAL A 38 2.05 6.03 9.81
N GLY A 39 2.61 6.97 10.59
CA GLY A 39 3.66 6.74 11.59
C GLY A 39 5.01 6.36 11.00
N VAL A 40 5.48 7.08 9.99
CA VAL A 40 6.72 6.76 9.25
C VAL A 40 7.66 7.97 9.11
N GLU A 41 8.90 7.68 8.71
CA GLU A 41 9.94 8.68 8.48
C GLU A 41 9.60 9.63 7.32
N ALA A 42 9.13 9.08 6.19
CA ALA A 42 8.81 9.86 5.00
C ALA A 42 7.62 9.30 4.23
N ALA A 43 7.02 10.17 3.42
CA ALA A 43 6.02 9.79 2.42
C ALA A 43 6.20 10.62 1.15
N ILE A 44 5.74 10.07 0.03
CA ILE A 44 5.53 10.79 -1.22
C ILE A 44 4.08 10.59 -1.67
N VAL A 45 3.30 11.66 -1.62
CA VAL A 45 1.87 11.68 -1.96
C VAL A 45 1.68 12.57 -3.19
N ARG A 46 1.35 11.97 -4.33
CA ARG A 46 1.46 12.66 -5.62
C ARG A 46 0.32 12.32 -6.59
N PRO A 47 -0.22 13.32 -7.33
CA PRO A 47 -1.12 13.06 -8.45
C PRO A 47 -0.41 12.39 -9.65
N GLN A 48 0.92 12.46 -9.73
CA GLN A 48 1.73 11.83 -10.78
C GLN A 48 1.70 10.29 -10.71
N PHE A 49 1.35 9.72 -9.56
CA PHE A 49 0.98 8.31 -9.51
C PHE A 49 -0.38 8.09 -10.18
N PHE A 50 -0.37 7.57 -11.39
CA PHE A 50 -1.59 7.28 -12.16
C PHE A 50 -2.57 6.33 -11.47
N SER A 51 -2.10 5.44 -10.58
CA SER A 51 -2.93 4.49 -9.83
C SER A 51 -2.19 3.92 -8.62
N GLY A 52 -2.91 3.17 -7.77
CA GLY A 52 -2.28 2.37 -6.72
C GLY A 52 -1.27 1.35 -7.27
N THR A 53 -1.59 0.69 -8.39
CA THR A 53 -0.65 -0.23 -9.05
C THR A 53 0.62 0.48 -9.50
N HIS A 54 0.53 1.73 -9.98
CA HIS A 54 1.72 2.51 -10.33
C HIS A 54 2.57 2.83 -9.08
N ALA A 55 1.95 3.24 -7.96
CA ALA A 55 2.67 3.48 -6.71
C ALA A 55 3.36 2.22 -6.17
N ILE A 56 2.66 1.08 -6.20
CA ILE A 56 3.20 -0.23 -5.81
C ILE A 56 4.36 -0.63 -6.73
N ALA A 57 4.23 -0.45 -8.04
CA ALA A 57 5.31 -0.70 -8.99
C ALA A 57 6.54 0.16 -8.68
N CYS A 58 6.38 1.47 -8.48
CA CYS A 58 7.50 2.35 -8.11
C CYS A 58 8.21 1.88 -6.84
N ALA A 59 7.47 1.48 -5.81
CA ALA A 59 8.02 0.92 -4.58
C ALA A 59 8.75 -0.41 -4.83
N LEU A 60 8.17 -1.36 -5.57
CA LEU A 60 8.83 -2.63 -5.88
C LEU A 60 10.14 -2.44 -6.66
N PHE A 61 10.14 -1.57 -7.67
CA PHE A 61 11.35 -1.23 -8.43
C PHE A 61 12.38 -0.46 -7.60
N ALA A 62 11.95 0.28 -6.56
CA ALA A 62 12.87 0.91 -5.62
C ALA A 62 13.59 -0.12 -4.75
N LEU A 63 12.88 -1.17 -4.31
CA LEU A 63 13.38 -2.21 -3.41
C LEU A 63 14.20 -3.31 -4.12
N LEU A 64 13.84 -3.66 -5.35
CA LEU A 64 14.37 -4.83 -6.04
C LEU A 64 15.47 -4.47 -7.05
N ARG A 65 16.45 -5.36 -7.19
CA ARG A 65 17.57 -5.26 -8.14
C ARG A 65 17.74 -6.60 -8.87
N PRO A 66 18.45 -6.64 -10.01
CA PRO A 66 18.73 -7.89 -10.71
C PRO A 66 19.35 -8.94 -9.77
N GLY A 67 18.83 -10.17 -9.84
CA GLY A 67 19.23 -11.27 -8.95
C GLY A 67 18.43 -11.37 -7.65
N HIS A 68 17.61 -10.38 -7.30
CA HIS A 68 16.69 -10.48 -6.15
C HIS A 68 15.49 -11.38 -6.47
N GLU A 69 14.89 -11.94 -5.42
CA GLU A 69 13.59 -12.61 -5.41
C GLU A 69 12.54 -11.72 -4.72
N LEU A 70 11.38 -11.56 -5.36
CA LEU A 70 10.15 -11.05 -4.77
C LEU A 70 9.32 -12.23 -4.23
N LEU A 71 9.07 -12.24 -2.92
CA LEU A 71 8.26 -13.24 -2.25
C LEU A 71 6.88 -12.66 -1.91
N ALA A 72 5.82 -13.14 -2.55
CA ALA A 72 4.45 -12.83 -2.13
C ALA A 72 4.06 -13.70 -0.91
N VAL A 73 3.79 -13.05 0.21
CA VAL A 73 3.56 -13.70 1.52
C VAL A 73 2.12 -14.22 1.68
N ALA A 74 1.16 -13.63 0.98
CA ALA A 74 -0.26 -13.88 1.16
C ALA A 74 -0.91 -14.49 -0.10
N GLY A 75 -0.25 -15.48 -0.69
CA GLY A 75 -0.65 -16.07 -1.97
C GLY A 75 -0.39 -15.16 -3.18
N PRO A 76 -1.02 -15.43 -4.32
CA PRO A 76 -0.83 -14.64 -5.53
C PRO A 76 -1.39 -13.22 -5.36
N PRO A 77 -0.73 -12.20 -5.95
CA PRO A 77 -1.21 -10.83 -5.93
C PRO A 77 -2.39 -10.65 -6.90
N TYR A 78 -3.04 -9.50 -6.81
CA TYR A 78 -4.12 -9.12 -7.73
C TYR A 78 -3.66 -8.95 -9.19
N ASP A 79 -4.56 -9.23 -10.13
CA ASP A 79 -4.32 -9.44 -11.56
C ASP A 79 -3.43 -8.39 -12.25
N THR A 80 -3.57 -7.10 -11.94
CA THR A 80 -2.75 -6.07 -12.62
C THR A 80 -1.30 -6.07 -12.15
N LEU A 81 -1.03 -6.60 -10.96
CA LEU A 81 0.34 -6.72 -10.46
C LEU A 81 1.08 -7.91 -11.09
N GLU A 82 0.36 -8.90 -11.63
CA GLU A 82 0.96 -10.02 -12.38
C GLU A 82 1.81 -9.54 -13.56
N GLU A 83 1.37 -8.50 -14.27
CA GLU A 83 2.10 -7.91 -15.41
C GLU A 83 3.29 -7.06 -14.96
N VAL A 84 3.17 -6.36 -13.83
CA VAL A 84 4.29 -5.64 -13.21
C VAL A 84 5.40 -6.62 -12.82
N ILE A 85 5.03 -7.79 -12.30
CA ILE A 85 5.97 -8.84 -11.90
C ILE A 85 6.52 -9.58 -13.13
N GLY A 86 5.71 -9.79 -14.16
CA GLY A 86 6.05 -10.60 -15.34
C GLY A 86 5.63 -12.07 -15.21
N ILE A 87 4.57 -12.34 -14.43
CA ILE A 87 3.88 -13.64 -14.34
C ILE A 87 2.98 -13.82 -15.58
N ARG A 88 2.31 -12.73 -15.98
CA ARG A 88 1.46 -12.61 -17.17
C ARG A 88 1.96 -11.48 -18.07
N GLY A 89 1.53 -11.48 -19.32
CA GLY A 89 1.78 -10.41 -20.28
C GLY A 89 2.87 -10.74 -21.30
N SER A 90 3.30 -9.72 -22.05
CA SER A 90 4.33 -9.84 -23.07
C SER A 90 5.73 -9.69 -22.48
N ALA A 91 6.71 -10.43 -23.01
CA ALA A 91 8.11 -10.25 -22.64
C ALA A 91 8.65 -8.89 -23.08
N ASN A 92 9.67 -8.37 -22.38
CA ASN A 92 10.36 -7.10 -22.69
C ASN A 92 9.48 -5.84 -22.62
N VAL A 93 8.51 -5.82 -21.72
CA VAL A 93 7.69 -4.62 -21.43
C VAL A 93 8.22 -3.82 -20.23
N GLY A 94 9.31 -4.29 -19.60
CA GLY A 94 9.92 -3.66 -18.44
C GLY A 94 9.33 -4.15 -17.12
N SER A 95 8.87 -5.41 -17.07
CA SER A 95 8.45 -6.09 -15.85
C SER A 95 9.63 -6.36 -14.91
N LEU A 96 9.39 -6.66 -13.63
CA LEU A 96 10.45 -7.05 -12.69
C LEU A 96 11.28 -8.22 -13.22
N LYS A 97 10.62 -9.21 -13.84
CA LYS A 97 11.28 -10.35 -14.48
C LYS A 97 12.20 -9.96 -15.63
N ASP A 98 11.84 -8.96 -16.44
CA ASP A 98 12.71 -8.43 -17.51
C ASP A 98 14.00 -7.80 -16.93
N PHE A 99 13.96 -7.32 -15.68
CA PHE A 99 15.12 -6.82 -14.94
C PHE A 99 15.84 -7.89 -14.10
N GLY A 100 15.56 -9.18 -14.33
CA GLY A 100 16.24 -10.29 -13.65
C GLY A 100 15.81 -10.50 -12.20
N VAL A 101 14.62 -10.04 -11.82
CA VAL A 101 14.01 -10.34 -10.52
C VAL A 101 13.18 -11.62 -10.64
N THR A 102 13.39 -12.55 -9.71
CA THR A 102 12.60 -13.79 -9.63
C THR A 102 11.38 -13.61 -8.72
N TYR A 103 10.39 -14.50 -8.85
CA TYR A 103 9.14 -14.39 -8.11
C TYR A 103 8.74 -15.74 -7.51
N ARG A 104 8.21 -15.71 -6.29
CA ARG A 104 7.64 -16.87 -5.60
C ARG A 104 6.50 -16.47 -4.68
N GLU A 105 5.65 -17.44 -4.37
CA GLU A 105 4.51 -17.30 -3.47
C GLU A 105 4.65 -18.22 -2.25
N VAL A 106 4.17 -17.75 -1.10
CA VAL A 106 3.80 -18.62 0.02
C VAL A 106 2.32 -18.98 -0.16
N PRO A 107 1.96 -20.28 -0.18
CA PRO A 107 0.58 -20.70 -0.32
C PRO A 107 -0.25 -20.24 0.89
N LEU A 108 -1.55 -20.02 0.65
CA LEU A 108 -2.51 -19.81 1.72
C LEU A 108 -2.98 -21.16 2.26
N VAL A 109 -3.35 -21.19 3.54
CA VAL A 109 -4.04 -22.36 4.12
C VAL A 109 -5.48 -22.45 3.60
N ALA A 110 -6.12 -23.61 3.79
CA ALA A 110 -7.43 -23.92 3.21
C ALA A 110 -8.56 -22.93 3.59
N ASP A 111 -8.43 -22.21 4.70
CA ASP A 111 -9.40 -21.19 5.14
C ASP A 111 -9.10 -19.78 4.59
N GLY A 112 -8.12 -19.66 3.68
CA GLY A 112 -7.67 -18.42 3.07
C GLY A 112 -6.73 -17.57 3.94
N GLY A 113 -6.32 -18.06 5.11
CA GLY A 113 -5.33 -17.42 5.97
C GLY A 113 -3.88 -17.65 5.51
N LEU A 114 -2.94 -16.98 6.20
CA LEU A 114 -1.51 -17.19 6.01
C LEU A 114 -1.08 -18.58 6.51
N ASP A 115 -0.25 -19.26 5.72
CA ASP A 115 0.48 -20.45 6.17
C ASP A 115 1.71 -20.01 7.00
N TRP A 116 1.55 -19.97 8.32
CA TRP A 116 2.57 -19.49 9.25
C TRP A 116 3.83 -20.37 9.26
N ASP A 117 3.66 -21.69 9.09
CA ASP A 117 4.77 -22.64 9.10
C ASP A 117 5.58 -22.54 7.80
N ALA A 118 4.89 -22.44 6.65
CA ALA A 118 5.53 -22.20 5.37
C ALA A 118 6.23 -20.84 5.35
N LEU A 119 5.59 -19.77 5.85
CA LEU A 119 6.17 -18.43 5.93
C LEU A 119 7.46 -18.43 6.75
N ALA A 120 7.49 -19.10 7.90
CA ALA A 120 8.67 -19.18 8.76
C ALA A 120 9.91 -19.79 8.05
N CYS A 121 9.68 -20.62 7.04
CA CYS A 121 10.74 -21.27 6.26
C CYS A 121 10.96 -20.67 4.87
N SER A 122 10.23 -19.59 4.53
CA SER A 122 10.12 -19.11 3.15
C SER A 122 11.24 -18.16 2.72
N ILE A 123 11.93 -17.49 3.64
CA ILE A 123 12.95 -16.48 3.29
C ILE A 123 14.26 -17.14 2.86
N ARG A 124 14.81 -16.68 1.73
CA ARG A 124 16.08 -17.14 1.13
C ARG A 124 17.11 -16.02 1.06
N PRO A 125 18.41 -16.35 0.86
CA PRO A 125 19.46 -15.34 0.69
C PRO A 125 19.18 -14.34 -0.43
N GLU A 126 18.50 -14.76 -1.49
CA GLU A 126 18.13 -13.92 -2.63
C GLU A 126 16.81 -13.13 -2.42
N THR A 127 16.02 -13.41 -1.38
CA THR A 127 14.73 -12.74 -1.14
C THR A 127 14.92 -11.25 -0.80
N GLY A 128 14.89 -10.38 -1.81
CA GLY A 128 15.08 -8.94 -1.65
C GLY A 128 13.86 -8.24 -1.05
N CYS A 129 12.66 -8.71 -1.36
CA CYS A 129 11.41 -8.13 -0.87
C CYS A 129 10.39 -9.22 -0.49
N ALA A 130 9.87 -9.16 0.73
CA ALA A 130 8.67 -9.86 1.15
C ALA A 130 7.46 -8.92 0.97
N PHE A 131 6.60 -9.24 0.02
CA PHE A 131 5.42 -8.46 -0.34
C PHE A 131 4.16 -9.02 0.30
N ILE A 132 3.44 -8.17 1.03
CA ILE A 132 2.21 -8.51 1.73
C ILE A 132 1.07 -7.70 1.14
N GLN A 133 0.06 -8.37 0.60
CA GLN A 133 -1.18 -7.72 0.18
C GLN A 133 -2.20 -7.76 1.31
N ARG A 134 -2.49 -6.61 1.92
CA ARG A 134 -3.42 -6.52 3.06
C ARG A 134 -4.83 -6.96 2.67
N SER A 135 -5.42 -6.29 1.69
CA SER A 135 -6.77 -6.58 1.22
C SER A 135 -6.86 -7.90 0.45
N CYS A 136 -7.98 -8.62 0.60
CA CYS A 136 -8.30 -9.78 -0.23
C CYS A 136 -8.54 -9.40 -1.70
N GLY A 137 -8.83 -8.13 -2.01
CA GLY A 137 -9.19 -7.70 -3.36
C GLY A 137 -10.37 -8.52 -3.89
N TYR A 138 -10.18 -9.15 -5.04
CA TYR A 138 -11.21 -10.01 -5.66
C TYR A 138 -11.05 -11.50 -5.31
N SER A 139 -10.07 -11.86 -4.47
CA SER A 139 -9.83 -13.24 -4.07
C SER A 139 -10.75 -13.65 -2.91
N TRP A 140 -11.20 -14.91 -2.90
CA TRP A 140 -12.02 -15.47 -1.82
C TRP A 140 -11.14 -15.89 -0.64
N ARG A 141 -10.55 -14.91 0.04
CA ARG A 141 -9.71 -15.09 1.24
C ARG A 141 -9.97 -13.98 2.25
N LYS A 142 -9.44 -14.14 3.45
CA LYS A 142 -9.52 -13.10 4.49
C LYS A 142 -8.52 -11.98 4.20
N SER A 143 -8.96 -10.73 4.35
CA SER A 143 -8.06 -9.58 4.44
C SER A 143 -7.27 -9.65 5.74
N LEU A 144 -6.00 -9.29 5.68
CA LEU A 144 -5.09 -9.42 6.82
C LEU A 144 -5.28 -8.26 7.78
N SER A 145 -5.38 -8.57 9.07
CA SER A 145 -5.35 -7.55 10.13
C SER A 145 -3.96 -6.94 10.26
N VAL A 146 -3.86 -5.76 10.86
CA VAL A 146 -2.55 -5.18 11.19
C VAL A 146 -1.79 -6.06 12.19
N ALA A 147 -2.50 -6.80 13.05
CA ALA A 147 -1.90 -7.79 13.93
C ALA A 147 -1.31 -9.00 13.19
N ASP A 148 -2.00 -9.50 12.15
CA ASP A 148 -1.47 -10.57 11.28
C ASP A 148 -0.23 -10.10 10.53
N ILE A 149 -0.27 -8.85 10.01
CA ILE A 149 0.87 -8.24 9.33
C ILE A 149 2.05 -8.09 10.29
N HIS A 150 1.82 -7.60 11.51
CA HIS A 150 2.86 -7.50 12.54
C HIS A 150 3.51 -8.86 12.83
N LYS A 151 2.70 -9.90 12.99
CA LYS A 151 3.18 -11.27 13.22
C LYS A 151 3.98 -11.79 12.03
N ALA A 152 3.51 -11.58 10.80
CA ALA A 152 4.20 -11.97 9.58
C ALA A 152 5.58 -11.28 9.47
N ILE A 153 5.63 -9.97 9.74
CA ILE A 153 6.88 -9.20 9.77
C ILE A 153 7.82 -9.74 10.84
N GLY A 154 7.31 -10.03 12.04
CA GLY A 154 8.07 -10.63 13.12
C GLY A 154 8.75 -11.94 12.70
N LEU A 155 8.01 -12.84 12.03
CA LEU A 155 8.56 -14.10 11.52
C LEU A 155 9.63 -13.88 10.44
N ILE A 156 9.35 -12.99 9.48
CA ILE A 156 10.28 -12.65 8.41
C ILE A 156 11.59 -12.10 8.99
N LYS A 157 11.50 -11.11 9.88
CA LYS A 157 12.67 -10.43 10.48
C LYS A 157 13.41 -11.33 11.48
N ALA A 158 12.72 -12.16 12.27
CA ALA A 158 13.34 -13.13 13.18
C ALA A 158 14.22 -14.14 12.44
N ARG A 159 13.79 -14.59 11.25
CA ARG A 159 14.58 -15.47 10.40
C ARG A 159 15.86 -14.80 9.90
N LEU A 160 15.82 -13.49 9.62
CA LEU A 160 17.01 -12.73 9.22
C LEU A 160 18.05 -12.70 10.33
N LEU A 161 17.62 -12.49 11.57
CA LEU A 161 18.49 -12.39 12.74
C LEU A 161 19.05 -13.74 13.18
N CYS A 162 18.21 -14.79 13.23
CA CYS A 162 18.60 -16.07 13.82
C CYS A 162 19.56 -16.90 12.93
N PHE A 163 19.55 -16.68 11.61
CA PHE A 163 20.35 -17.48 10.68
C PHE A 163 21.25 -16.65 9.76
N MET A 164 21.28 -15.31 9.93
CA MET A 164 22.01 -14.37 9.07
C MET A 164 21.80 -14.60 7.57
N GLN A 165 20.64 -15.17 7.18
CA GLN A 165 20.43 -15.60 5.80
C GLN A 165 20.27 -14.42 4.85
N ASN A 166 19.67 -13.31 5.31
CA ASN A 166 19.46 -12.14 4.49
C ASN A 166 19.13 -10.89 5.34
N PRO A 167 20.12 -10.18 5.92
CA PRO A 167 19.84 -8.98 6.73
C PRO A 167 19.15 -7.85 5.94
N ASN A 168 19.10 -7.95 4.60
CA ASN A 168 18.62 -6.92 3.70
C ASN A 168 17.20 -7.16 3.18
N CYS A 169 16.51 -8.23 3.61
CA CYS A 169 15.14 -8.49 3.17
C CYS A 169 14.20 -7.40 3.69
N MET A 170 13.61 -6.65 2.75
CA MET A 170 12.67 -5.59 3.03
C MET A 170 11.24 -6.12 3.00
N VAL A 171 10.35 -5.54 3.82
CA VAL A 171 8.93 -5.84 3.81
C VAL A 171 8.18 -4.68 3.18
N MET A 172 7.45 -4.97 2.11
CA MET A 172 6.52 -4.03 1.50
C MET A 172 5.08 -4.49 1.69
N VAL A 173 4.20 -3.58 2.05
CA VAL A 173 2.76 -3.87 2.18
C VAL A 173 1.97 -3.05 1.17
N ASP A 174 1.22 -3.73 0.30
CA ASP A 174 0.13 -3.09 -0.43
C ASP A 174 -1.02 -2.86 0.57
N ASN A 175 -1.24 -1.58 0.89
CA ASN A 175 -2.18 -1.17 1.93
C ASN A 175 -3.53 -0.73 1.38
N CYS A 176 -3.75 -0.89 0.07
CA CYS A 176 -5.00 -0.50 -0.58
C CYS A 176 -6.23 -1.06 0.15
N TYR A 177 -7.24 -0.22 0.33
CA TYR A 177 -8.53 -0.50 0.99
C TYR A 177 -8.46 -0.65 2.52
N GLY A 178 -7.26 -0.77 3.10
CA GLY A 178 -7.07 -0.92 4.54
C GLY A 178 -6.89 0.40 5.28
N GLU A 179 -6.60 1.49 4.56
CA GLU A 179 -6.27 2.77 5.18
C GLU A 179 -7.46 3.28 6.02
N PHE A 180 -7.18 3.68 7.27
CA PHE A 180 -8.15 4.19 8.26
C PHE A 180 -9.20 3.19 8.76
N VAL A 181 -9.10 1.91 8.41
CA VAL A 181 -10.03 0.88 8.90
C VAL A 181 -9.68 0.44 10.33
N GLU A 182 -8.38 0.41 10.64
CA GLU A 182 -7.85 0.10 11.97
C GLU A 182 -7.15 1.33 12.56
N ILE A 183 -6.89 1.31 13.87
CA ILE A 183 -6.24 2.43 14.59
C ILE A 183 -4.73 2.57 14.30
N SER A 184 -4.17 1.61 13.58
CA SER A 184 -2.75 1.53 13.23
C SER A 184 -2.61 1.11 11.78
N GLU A 185 -1.49 1.47 11.15
CA GLU A 185 -1.17 1.08 9.77
C GLU A 185 0.03 0.13 9.72
N PRO A 186 0.20 -0.66 8.64
CA PRO A 186 1.26 -1.65 8.55
C PRO A 186 2.69 -1.12 8.78
N ALA A 187 2.94 0.14 8.44
CA ALA A 187 4.23 0.76 8.64
C ALA A 187 4.56 0.99 10.13
N MET A 188 3.54 1.27 10.96
CA MET A 188 3.69 1.40 12.42
C MET A 188 4.08 0.08 13.11
N VAL A 189 3.86 -1.05 12.44
CA VAL A 189 4.14 -2.39 12.98
C VAL A 189 5.31 -3.09 12.29
N GLY A 190 6.11 -2.33 11.54
CA GLY A 190 7.42 -2.75 11.04
C GLY A 190 7.54 -2.96 9.53
N ALA A 191 6.55 -2.55 8.73
CA ALA A 191 6.71 -2.57 7.27
C ALA A 191 7.73 -1.51 6.84
N ASP A 192 8.65 -1.85 5.95
CA ASP A 192 9.69 -0.94 5.46
C ASP A 192 9.11 0.09 4.47
N LEU A 193 8.13 -0.32 3.67
CA LEU A 193 7.30 0.54 2.82
C LEU A 193 5.83 0.09 2.82
N ILE A 194 4.92 1.06 2.75
CA ILE A 194 3.53 0.89 2.34
C ILE A 194 3.27 1.68 1.05
N ALA A 195 2.38 1.18 0.20
CA ALA A 195 1.91 1.91 -0.97
C ALA A 195 0.40 1.73 -1.16
N GLY A 196 -0.23 2.71 -1.81
CA GLY A 196 -1.66 2.70 -2.05
C GLY A 196 -2.13 3.78 -3.00
N SER A 197 -3.45 3.95 -3.09
CA SER A 197 -4.09 4.82 -4.09
C SER A 197 -4.91 5.93 -3.43
N LEU A 198 -4.79 7.17 -3.92
CA LEU A 198 -5.57 8.30 -3.41
C LEU A 198 -7.02 8.27 -3.90
N ILE A 199 -7.33 7.59 -5.00
CA ILE A 199 -8.73 7.42 -5.44
C ILE A 199 -9.48 6.34 -4.63
N LYS A 200 -8.84 5.76 -3.60
CA LYS A 200 -9.44 4.82 -2.64
C LYS A 200 -9.66 5.53 -1.30
N ASN A 201 -9.38 4.84 -0.19
CA ASN A 201 -9.65 5.29 1.16
C ASN A 201 -9.02 6.66 1.49
N PRO A 202 -7.75 6.97 1.16
CA PRO A 202 -7.16 8.23 1.59
C PRO A 202 -7.63 9.49 0.89
N GLY A 203 -8.25 9.39 -0.28
CA GLY A 203 -8.80 10.56 -0.97
C GLY A 203 -10.32 10.55 -1.10
N VAL A 204 -11.01 9.50 -0.62
CA VAL A 204 -12.47 9.43 -0.42
C VAL A 204 -13.32 9.95 -1.58
N THR A 205 -12.98 9.60 -2.82
CA THR A 205 -13.62 10.08 -4.06
C THR A 205 -13.55 11.61 -4.31
N ILE A 206 -12.85 12.35 -3.43
CA ILE A 206 -12.56 13.78 -3.58
C ILE A 206 -11.24 13.97 -4.32
N ALA A 207 -10.23 13.16 -4.00
CA ALA A 207 -8.98 13.15 -4.76
C ALA A 207 -9.25 12.75 -6.21
N PRO A 208 -8.91 13.58 -7.21
CA PRO A 208 -9.22 13.30 -8.61
C PRO A 208 -8.33 12.19 -9.19
N CYS A 209 -7.13 12.02 -8.64
CA CYS A 209 -6.15 11.01 -9.03
C CYS A 209 -5.09 10.87 -7.93
N GLY A 210 -4.12 9.99 -8.15
CA GLY A 210 -2.91 9.92 -7.34
C GLY A 210 -2.73 8.61 -6.58
N GLY A 211 -1.59 8.55 -5.92
CA GLY A 211 -1.13 7.43 -5.11
C GLY A 211 -0.12 7.91 -4.08
N TYR A 212 0.32 6.98 -3.25
CA TYR A 212 1.32 7.27 -2.23
C TYR A 212 2.29 6.10 -2.05
N VAL A 213 3.50 6.44 -1.61
CA VAL A 213 4.47 5.51 -1.02
C VAL A 213 4.94 6.14 0.29
N ALA A 214 4.95 5.37 1.39
CA ALA A 214 5.32 5.87 2.70
C ALA A 214 6.10 4.82 3.49
N GLY A 215 7.09 5.21 4.29
CA GLY A 215 7.97 4.29 5.01
C GLY A 215 9.31 4.91 5.33
N LYS A 216 10.39 4.13 5.21
CA LYS A 216 11.76 4.59 5.45
C LYS A 216 12.21 5.64 4.44
N GLU A 217 12.88 6.68 4.90
CA GLU A 217 13.22 7.86 4.09
C GLU A 217 13.96 7.50 2.80
N HIS A 218 15.09 6.79 2.91
CA HIS A 218 15.89 6.37 1.75
C HIS A 218 15.14 5.46 0.76
N LEU A 219 14.12 4.72 1.20
CA LEU A 219 13.30 3.87 0.33
C LEU A 219 12.22 4.68 -0.40
N VAL A 220 11.66 5.68 0.29
CA VAL A 220 10.72 6.65 -0.30
C VAL A 220 11.43 7.49 -1.36
N GLU A 221 12.65 7.95 -1.09
CA GLU A 221 13.48 8.65 -2.07
C GLU A 221 13.77 7.80 -3.31
N ALA A 222 14.09 6.51 -3.12
CA ALA A 222 14.30 5.58 -4.22
C ALA A 222 13.00 5.37 -5.04
N ALA A 223 11.84 5.28 -4.39
CA ALA A 223 10.55 5.21 -5.07
C ALA A 223 10.22 6.50 -5.83
N ALA A 224 10.57 7.66 -5.28
CA ALA A 224 10.42 8.95 -5.94
C ALA A 224 11.31 9.05 -7.19
N ALA A 225 12.56 8.60 -7.10
CA ALA A 225 13.46 8.53 -8.25
C ALA A 225 12.96 7.59 -9.35
N ARG A 226 12.18 6.54 -8.99
CA ARG A 226 11.52 5.66 -9.96
C ARG A 226 10.28 6.29 -10.58
N LEU A 227 9.51 7.07 -9.82
CA LEU A 227 8.38 7.84 -10.33
C LEU A 227 8.84 8.91 -11.34
N SER A 228 9.97 9.56 -11.06
CA SER A 228 10.55 10.61 -11.89
C SER A 228 11.82 10.12 -12.63
N ALA A 229 12.99 10.56 -12.19
CA ALA A 229 14.30 10.10 -12.62
C ALA A 229 15.32 10.23 -11.48
N PRO A 230 16.38 9.38 -11.46
CA PRO A 230 17.49 9.53 -10.52
C PRO A 230 18.09 10.95 -10.57
N GLY A 231 18.34 11.54 -9.40
CA GLY A 231 18.88 12.90 -9.26
C GLY A 231 17.84 14.01 -9.17
N LEU A 232 16.58 13.76 -9.56
CA LEU A 232 15.48 14.72 -9.35
C LEU A 232 14.83 14.56 -7.97
N GLY A 233 14.74 13.33 -7.46
CA GLY A 233 14.22 13.06 -6.13
C GLY A 233 12.75 13.51 -5.93
N VAL A 234 12.43 13.95 -4.71
CA VAL A 234 11.07 14.32 -4.27
C VAL A 234 10.71 15.79 -4.55
N GLU A 235 11.64 16.60 -5.06
CA GLU A 235 11.49 18.06 -5.18
C GLU A 235 10.66 18.47 -6.39
N PHE A 236 10.79 17.76 -7.52
CA PHE A 236 10.11 18.14 -8.78
C PHE A 236 8.73 17.50 -8.93
N GLY A 237 7.84 18.14 -9.70
CA GLY A 237 6.50 17.64 -10.01
C GLY A 237 5.36 18.58 -9.63
N SER A 238 5.07 19.55 -10.51
CA SER A 238 4.03 20.55 -10.25
C SER A 238 2.67 19.95 -9.94
N THR A 239 1.96 20.51 -8.96
CA THR A 239 0.60 20.11 -8.60
C THR A 239 -0.32 21.32 -8.65
N PRO A 240 -1.34 21.35 -9.52
CA PRO A 240 -2.29 22.47 -9.57
C PRO A 240 -3.00 22.67 -8.23
N GLY A 241 -3.23 23.93 -7.83
CA GLY A 241 -3.76 24.25 -6.50
C GLY A 241 -5.12 23.61 -6.19
N HIS A 242 -6.00 23.50 -7.19
CA HIS A 242 -7.29 22.82 -7.02
C HIS A 242 -7.14 21.31 -6.75
N VAL A 243 -6.11 20.66 -7.32
CA VAL A 243 -5.77 19.26 -7.02
C VAL A 243 -5.20 19.18 -5.60
N MET A 244 -4.27 20.06 -5.24
CA MET A 244 -3.66 20.08 -3.91
C MET A 244 -4.72 20.19 -2.80
N ARG A 245 -5.65 21.15 -2.95
CA ARG A 245 -6.79 21.30 -2.04
C ARG A 245 -7.62 20.02 -1.93
N ALA A 246 -7.92 19.38 -3.07
CA ALA A 246 -8.71 18.14 -3.09
C ALA A 246 -7.99 16.97 -2.39
N LEU A 247 -6.66 16.88 -2.51
CA LEU A 247 -5.87 15.86 -1.80
C LEU A 247 -5.93 16.07 -0.28
N PHE A 248 -5.70 17.29 0.21
CA PHE A 248 -5.83 17.59 1.64
C PHE A 248 -7.25 17.37 2.17
N GLN A 249 -8.26 17.82 1.41
CA GLN A 249 -9.66 17.65 1.78
C GLN A 249 -10.05 16.17 1.85
N GLY A 250 -9.61 15.38 0.87
CA GLY A 250 -9.81 13.94 0.85
C GLY A 250 -9.19 13.28 2.07
N LEU A 251 -7.93 13.60 2.36
CA LEU A 251 -7.20 13.04 3.50
C LEU A 251 -7.87 13.39 4.84
N PHE A 252 -8.32 14.64 5.01
CA PHE A 252 -9.01 15.07 6.23
C PHE A 252 -10.36 14.35 6.43
N LEU A 253 -11.11 14.11 5.35
CA LEU A 253 -12.39 13.40 5.40
C LEU A 253 -12.24 11.86 5.40
N GLY A 254 -11.03 11.36 5.11
CA GLY A 254 -10.61 9.96 5.07
C GLY A 254 -11.28 9.08 6.11
N PRO A 255 -10.94 9.25 7.40
CA PRO A 255 -11.41 8.38 8.48
C PRO A 255 -12.94 8.30 8.58
N GLN A 256 -13.64 9.42 8.41
CA GLN A 256 -15.10 9.43 8.51
C GLN A 256 -15.74 8.65 7.35
N MET A 257 -15.32 8.89 6.11
CA MET A 257 -15.93 8.23 4.95
C MET A 257 -15.58 6.73 4.88
N VAL A 258 -14.38 6.35 5.30
CA VAL A 258 -14.00 4.94 5.45
C VAL A 258 -14.88 4.27 6.51
N GLY A 259 -15.14 4.95 7.63
CA GLY A 259 -16.08 4.47 8.65
C GLY A 259 -17.49 4.23 8.12
N GLU A 260 -17.99 5.11 7.25
CA GLU A 260 -19.29 4.91 6.57
C GLU A 260 -19.25 3.72 5.59
N ALA A 261 -18.16 3.55 4.84
CA ALA A 261 -17.99 2.39 3.95
C ALA A 261 -17.98 1.06 4.72
N VAL A 262 -17.29 1.00 5.87
CA VAL A 262 -17.27 -0.16 6.76
C VAL A 262 -18.67 -0.51 7.27
N LYS A 263 -19.43 0.49 7.75
CA LYS A 263 -20.83 0.31 8.17
C LYS A 263 -21.70 -0.21 7.03
N GLY A 264 -21.52 0.33 5.82
CA GLY A 264 -22.19 -0.13 4.60
C GLY A 264 -21.89 -1.59 4.29
N GLY A 265 -20.61 -1.99 4.34
CA GLY A 265 -20.18 -3.38 4.14
C GLY A 265 -20.81 -4.34 5.17
N LEU A 266 -20.85 -3.96 6.44
CA LEU A 266 -21.50 -4.75 7.50
C LEU A 266 -23.00 -4.92 7.25
N LEU A 267 -23.70 -3.86 6.84
CA LEU A 267 -25.12 -3.92 6.49
C LEU A 267 -25.35 -4.84 5.29
N ILE A 268 -24.52 -4.74 4.25
CA ILE A 268 -24.59 -5.61 3.07
C ILE A 268 -24.39 -7.08 3.48
N ALA A 269 -23.40 -7.37 4.33
CA ALA A 269 -23.15 -8.71 4.83
C ALA A 269 -24.38 -9.27 5.56
N GLU A 270 -24.95 -8.51 6.51
CA GLU A 270 -26.15 -8.91 7.26
C GLU A 270 -27.32 -9.22 6.34
N VAL A 271 -27.66 -8.30 5.44
CA VAL A 271 -28.82 -8.44 4.54
C VAL A 271 -28.65 -9.60 3.57
N MET A 272 -27.45 -9.75 2.98
CA MET A 272 -27.19 -10.80 1.99
C MET A 272 -27.12 -12.18 2.65
N SER A 273 -26.49 -12.28 3.83
CA SER A 273 -26.46 -13.51 4.62
C SER A 273 -27.86 -13.95 5.04
N ALA A 274 -28.71 -13.03 5.53
CA ALA A 274 -30.10 -13.31 5.88
C ALA A 274 -30.95 -13.79 4.68
N LYS A 275 -30.56 -13.43 3.46
CA LYS A 275 -31.19 -13.92 2.21
C LYS A 275 -30.61 -15.23 1.70
N GLY A 276 -29.70 -15.86 2.46
CA GLY A 276 -29.08 -17.14 2.13
C GLY A 276 -27.89 -17.05 1.18
N TYR A 277 -27.34 -15.86 0.90
CA TYR A 277 -26.10 -15.76 0.14
C TYR A 277 -24.89 -15.99 1.03
N LYS A 278 -23.89 -16.71 0.53
CA LYS A 278 -22.55 -16.71 1.14
C LYS A 278 -21.91 -15.33 0.99
N VAL A 279 -21.35 -14.81 2.08
CA VAL A 279 -20.68 -13.51 2.12
C VAL A 279 -19.31 -13.67 2.78
N GLU A 280 -18.36 -12.84 2.34
CA GLU A 280 -17.03 -12.74 2.94
C GLU A 280 -16.61 -11.26 2.93
N PRO A 281 -16.23 -10.67 4.07
CA PRO A 281 -16.29 -11.25 5.41
C PRO A 281 -17.72 -11.42 5.93
N LEU A 282 -17.90 -12.31 6.92
CA LEU A 282 -19.18 -12.55 7.58
C LEU A 282 -19.76 -11.29 8.26
N PRO A 283 -21.06 -11.27 8.57
CA PRO A 283 -21.62 -10.22 9.41
C PRO A 283 -20.93 -10.16 10.78
N ARG A 284 -20.75 -8.96 11.33
CA ARG A 284 -20.21 -8.70 12.69
C ARG A 284 -18.81 -9.21 12.99
N VAL A 285 -18.06 -9.69 12.00
CA VAL A 285 -16.62 -9.94 12.19
C VAL A 285 -15.82 -8.65 12.00
N PRO A 286 -14.66 -8.49 12.68
CA PRO A 286 -13.78 -7.35 12.47
C PRO A 286 -13.47 -7.11 10.99
N ARG A 287 -13.26 -5.85 10.63
CA ARG A 287 -12.91 -5.42 9.27
C ARG A 287 -11.47 -4.94 9.26
N HIS A 288 -10.74 -5.31 8.22
CA HIS A 288 -9.34 -4.95 7.99
C HIS A 288 -9.13 -4.22 6.67
N ASP A 289 -10.19 -4.12 5.87
CA ASP A 289 -10.36 -3.28 4.71
C ASP A 289 -11.85 -2.93 4.53
N ILE A 290 -12.19 -2.21 3.46
CA ILE A 290 -13.57 -1.87 3.10
C ILE A 290 -14.24 -2.87 2.15
N VAL A 291 -13.59 -4.00 1.83
CA VAL A 291 -14.08 -4.93 0.82
C VAL A 291 -15.20 -5.80 1.40
N GLN A 292 -16.29 -5.96 0.65
CA GLN A 292 -17.37 -6.89 0.96
C GLN A 292 -17.74 -7.68 -0.29
N VAL A 293 -17.58 -8.99 -0.21
CA VAL A 293 -17.90 -9.92 -1.29
C VAL A 293 -19.16 -10.69 -0.94
N LYS A 294 -19.92 -11.04 -1.98
CA LYS A 294 -21.00 -12.02 -1.92
C LYS A 294 -20.86 -13.02 -3.06
N SER A 295 -21.32 -14.23 -2.82
CA SER A 295 -21.52 -15.22 -3.87
C SER A 295 -22.61 -14.76 -4.86
N SER A 296 -22.45 -15.12 -6.12
CA SER A 296 -23.51 -15.00 -7.13
C SER A 296 -24.64 -16.03 -6.91
N LEU A 297 -24.30 -17.16 -6.30
CA LEU A 297 -25.21 -18.26 -5.97
C LEU A 297 -25.60 -18.23 -4.49
N ARG A 298 -26.84 -18.63 -4.19
CA ARG A 298 -27.32 -18.87 -2.82
C ARG A 298 -26.83 -20.22 -2.33
#